data_AF-A0A6J2MKP7-F1
#
_entry.id   AF-A0A6J2MKP7-F1
#
_cell.length_a   1.000
_cell.length_b   1.000
_cell.length_c   1.000
_cell.angle_alpha   90.00
_cell.angle_beta   90.00
_cell.angle_gamma   90.00
#
_symmetry.space_group_name_H-M   'P 1'
#
loop_
_entity.id
_entity.type
_entity.pdbx_description
1 polymer ?
#
loop_
_entity_poly.entity_id
_entity_poly.type
_entity_poly.pdbx_seq_one_letter_code
_entity_poly.pdbx_strand_id
1 'polypeptide(L)'
;MKPQSRQALCHVAVASCLCMGTVYMGIFESVAVQVGYEHYAEAPVASFPAFLAMPFNSLINLAYVLLGVYWLRRNVDTIGHPDEVRHVCYLKDVFAGMALIYGPVQWLRIGLQTHPTAVLDQWFTLPIFAWPVAWCLYLERGWEPRLLLAIECLSLFSYGLALLHPRGFEVALGAHIAVTVGQALRVHRCYGSNCSGVYLVLGVLSCLGFVVLKLCDHQLVQWHLFQRLTGHFWSKVCDVLQFHFAFLFLTNFNTCQRLPPEGKMQ
;
A
#
# COMPACT_ATOMS: atom_id res chain seq x y z
N MET A 1 17.80 14.41 -7.88
CA MET A 1 17.01 13.16 -7.97
C MET A 1 17.61 12.28 -9.06
N LYS A 2 17.82 11.00 -8.78
CA LYS A 2 18.31 10.02 -9.78
C LYS A 2 17.27 9.90 -10.92
N PRO A 3 17.67 9.68 -12.19
CA PRO A 3 16.75 9.62 -13.33
C PRO A 3 15.67 8.53 -13.18
N GLN A 4 15.99 7.42 -12.52
CA GLN A 4 15.09 6.29 -12.27
C GLN A 4 13.93 6.67 -11.34
N SER A 5 14.24 7.43 -10.29
CA SER A 5 13.24 7.98 -9.37
C SER A 5 12.27 8.91 -10.08
N ARG A 6 12.73 9.66 -11.09
CA ARG A 6 11.84 10.51 -11.91
C ARG A 6 10.85 9.68 -12.72
N GLN A 7 11.31 8.58 -13.34
CA GLN A 7 10.44 7.71 -14.12
C GLN A 7 9.38 7.04 -13.24
N ALA A 8 9.79 6.50 -12.09
CA ALA A 8 8.89 5.89 -11.13
C ALA A 8 7.84 6.90 -10.60
N LEU A 9 8.26 8.11 -10.22
CA LEU A 9 7.33 9.14 -9.74
C LEU A 9 6.41 9.65 -10.86
N CYS A 10 6.89 9.73 -12.10
CA CYS A 10 6.06 10.06 -13.25
C CYS A 10 5.00 8.98 -13.49
N HIS A 11 5.35 7.70 -13.37
CA HIS A 11 4.40 6.59 -13.43
C HIS A 11 3.29 6.75 -12.37
N VAL A 12 3.67 6.93 -11.10
CA VAL A 12 2.67 7.10 -10.03
C VAL A 12 1.82 8.35 -10.27
N ALA A 13 2.41 9.45 -10.73
CA ALA A 13 1.67 10.68 -11.05
C ALA A 13 0.66 10.46 -12.18
N VAL A 14 1.03 9.77 -13.26
CA VAL A 14 0.12 9.46 -14.37
C VAL A 14 -1.04 8.58 -13.90
N ALA A 15 -0.76 7.50 -13.17
CA ALA A 15 -1.80 6.65 -12.59
C ALA A 15 -2.73 7.44 -11.66
N SER A 16 -2.15 8.30 -10.81
CA SER A 16 -2.91 9.15 -9.89
C SER A 16 -3.82 10.14 -10.62
N CYS A 17 -3.31 10.81 -11.66
CA CYS A 17 -4.08 11.73 -12.47
C CYS A 17 -5.22 11.01 -13.22
N LEU A 18 -4.98 9.78 -13.70
CA LEU A 18 -6.00 8.96 -14.33
C LEU A 18 -7.10 8.59 -13.33
N CYS A 19 -6.74 8.16 -12.12
CA CYS A 19 -7.71 7.86 -11.07
C CYS A 19 -8.52 9.11 -10.69
N MET A 20 -7.86 10.24 -10.43
CA MET A 20 -8.53 11.50 -10.12
C MET A 20 -9.48 11.92 -11.24
N GLY A 21 -9.00 11.97 -12.48
CA GLY A 21 -9.83 12.33 -13.64
C GLY A 21 -11.06 11.43 -13.76
N THR A 22 -10.89 10.12 -13.62
CA THR A 22 -11.98 9.15 -13.72
C THR A 22 -13.05 9.35 -12.63
N VAL A 23 -12.64 9.55 -11.38
CA VAL A 23 -13.58 9.80 -10.27
C VAL A 23 -14.31 11.13 -10.46
N TYR A 24 -13.60 12.21 -10.83
CA TYR A 24 -14.21 13.53 -11.03
C TYR A 24 -15.05 13.64 -12.30
N MET A 25 -14.93 12.69 -13.24
CA MET A 25 -15.85 12.54 -14.37
C MET A 25 -17.14 11.79 -14.01
N GLY A 26 -17.32 11.38 -12.75
CA GLY A 26 -18.55 10.76 -12.26
C GLY A 26 -18.69 9.26 -12.55
N ILE A 27 -17.65 8.59 -13.05
CA ILE A 27 -17.69 7.16 -13.42
C ILE A 27 -18.07 6.27 -12.22
N PHE A 28 -17.71 6.69 -10.99
CA PHE A 28 -17.97 5.96 -9.76
C PHE A 28 -19.03 6.60 -8.85
N GLU A 29 -19.86 7.51 -9.36
CA GLU A 29 -20.85 8.23 -8.56
C GLU A 29 -21.85 7.31 -7.82
N SER A 30 -22.16 6.15 -8.41
CA SER A 30 -23.06 5.15 -7.81
C SER A 30 -22.41 4.23 -6.78
N VAL A 31 -21.09 4.29 -6.59
CA VAL A 31 -20.39 3.42 -5.63
C VAL A 31 -20.84 3.76 -4.20
N ALA A 32 -21.19 2.72 -3.45
CA ALA A 32 -21.53 2.85 -2.05
C ALA A 32 -20.27 3.12 -1.21
N VAL A 33 -20.16 4.34 -0.70
CA VAL A 33 -19.08 4.77 0.20
C VAL A 33 -19.67 5.42 1.43
N GLN A 34 -19.04 5.16 2.58
CA GLN A 34 -19.37 5.85 3.82
C GLN A 34 -18.80 7.26 3.76
N VAL A 35 -19.50 8.27 4.25
CA VAL A 35 -19.02 9.66 4.29
C VAL A 35 -19.57 10.26 5.57
N GLY A 36 -18.75 11.05 6.28
CA GLY A 36 -19.12 11.61 7.57
C GLY A 36 -18.20 11.13 8.71
N TYR A 37 -18.08 11.97 9.74
CA TYR A 37 -17.21 11.72 10.88
C TYR A 37 -17.76 10.62 11.80
N GLU A 38 -19.06 10.32 11.74
CA GLU A 38 -19.73 9.27 12.49
C GLU A 38 -19.19 7.86 12.21
N HIS A 39 -18.53 7.68 11.05
CA HIS A 39 -17.87 6.43 10.66
C HIS A 39 -16.46 6.28 11.25
N TYR A 40 -16.03 7.24 12.07
CA TYR A 40 -14.76 7.20 12.75
C TYR A 40 -14.99 7.28 14.26
N ALA A 41 -14.30 6.43 15.02
CA ALA A 41 -14.35 6.53 16.48
C ALA A 41 -13.59 7.75 17.04
N GLU A 42 -12.65 8.34 16.29
CA GLU A 42 -11.94 9.54 16.74
C GLU A 42 -12.85 10.76 16.57
N ALA A 43 -13.21 11.40 17.68
CA ALA A 43 -14.07 12.57 17.64
C ALA A 43 -13.37 13.78 16.99
N PRO A 44 -14.03 14.53 16.09
CA PRO A 44 -13.44 15.71 15.49
C PRO A 44 -13.25 16.83 16.52
N VAL A 45 -12.11 17.51 16.47
CA VAL A 45 -11.77 18.65 17.33
C VAL A 45 -12.22 19.95 16.67
N ALA A 46 -13.31 20.55 17.18
CA ALA A 46 -13.96 21.71 16.56
C ALA A 46 -13.07 22.97 16.45
N SER A 47 -12.03 23.10 17.28
CA SER A 47 -11.09 24.23 17.22
C SER A 47 -10.03 24.09 16.14
N PHE A 48 -9.90 22.91 15.51
CA PHE A 48 -8.92 22.64 14.48
C PHE A 48 -9.52 22.85 13.09
N PRO A 49 -8.70 23.23 12.08
CA PRO A 49 -9.19 23.30 10.71
C PRO A 49 -9.62 21.91 10.22
N ALA A 50 -10.53 21.84 9.24
CA ALA A 50 -11.15 20.58 8.79
C ALA A 50 -10.13 19.48 8.43
N PHE A 51 -9.00 19.84 7.83
CA PHE A 51 -7.94 18.89 7.49
C PHE A 51 -7.18 18.35 8.72
N LEU A 52 -7.24 19.00 9.88
CA LEU A 52 -6.69 18.52 11.16
C LEU A 52 -7.79 18.12 12.15
N ALA A 53 -9.06 18.10 11.74
CA ALA A 53 -10.18 17.82 12.64
C ALA A 53 -9.99 16.49 13.40
N MET A 54 -9.29 15.53 12.80
CA MET A 54 -8.94 14.24 13.41
C MET A 54 -7.41 14.16 13.57
N PRO A 55 -6.83 14.67 14.68
CA PRO A 55 -5.39 14.84 14.83
C PRO A 55 -4.60 13.53 14.77
N PHE A 56 -5.11 12.43 15.32
CA PHE A 56 -4.42 11.14 15.29
C PHE A 56 -4.46 10.51 13.89
N ASN A 57 -5.60 10.54 13.21
CA ASN A 57 -5.66 10.13 11.80
C ASN A 57 -4.77 11.02 10.90
N SER A 58 -4.70 12.33 11.18
CA SER A 58 -3.80 13.26 10.47
C SER A 58 -2.32 12.90 10.70
N LEU A 59 -1.94 12.49 11.91
CA LEU A 59 -0.59 12.02 12.21
C LEU A 59 -0.23 10.77 11.39
N ILE A 60 -1.17 9.85 11.17
CA ILE A 60 -0.93 8.68 10.32
C ILE A 60 -0.75 9.07 8.86
N ASN A 61 -1.52 10.03 8.34
CA ASN A 61 -1.31 10.54 6.99
C ASN A 61 0.11 11.10 6.81
N LEU A 62 0.64 11.79 7.83
CA LEU A 62 2.03 12.23 7.85
C LEU A 62 3.00 11.04 7.89
N ALA A 63 2.70 9.98 8.65
CA ALA A 63 3.51 8.77 8.69
C ALA A 63 3.63 8.10 7.31
N TYR A 64 2.57 8.05 6.49
CA TYR A 64 2.65 7.59 5.09
C TYR A 64 3.61 8.43 4.24
N VAL A 65 3.46 9.75 4.31
CA VAL A 65 4.32 10.69 3.58
C VAL A 65 5.78 10.49 3.98
N LEU A 66 6.05 10.43 5.28
CA LEU A 66 7.40 10.23 5.81
C LEU A 66 7.96 8.86 5.42
N LEU A 67 7.15 7.80 5.43
CA LEU A 67 7.55 6.47 4.98
C LEU A 67 7.93 6.45 3.50
N GLY A 68 7.11 7.08 2.65
CA GLY A 68 7.41 7.25 1.22
C GLY A 68 8.72 8.02 0.99
N VAL A 69 8.90 9.17 1.67
CA VAL A 69 10.14 9.95 1.60
C VAL A 69 11.35 9.15 2.10
N TYR A 70 11.20 8.43 3.20
CA TYR A 70 12.24 7.59 3.78
C TYR A 70 12.72 6.55 2.77
N TRP A 71 11.80 5.79 2.17
CA TRP A 71 12.16 4.75 1.20
C TRP A 71 12.66 5.32 -0.12
N LEU A 72 12.17 6.45 -0.60
CA LEU A 72 12.73 7.14 -1.78
C LEU A 72 14.19 7.55 -1.56
N ARG A 73 14.54 8.00 -0.35
CA ARG A 73 15.91 8.41 0.01
C ARG A 73 16.83 7.23 0.31
N ARG A 74 16.27 6.10 0.74
CA ARG A 74 17.04 4.90 1.05
C ARG A 74 17.60 4.28 -0.23
N ASN A 75 18.92 4.15 -0.29
CA ASN A 75 19.57 3.37 -1.33
C ASN A 75 19.30 1.88 -1.10
N VAL A 76 19.10 1.14 -2.19
CA VAL A 76 19.09 -0.32 -2.12
C VAL A 76 20.52 -0.77 -2.38
N ASP A 77 21.11 -1.43 -1.40
CA ASP A 77 22.38 -2.12 -1.57
C ASP A 77 22.06 -3.40 -2.34
N THR A 78 22.16 -3.32 -3.67
CA THR A 78 21.93 -4.44 -4.58
C THR A 78 23.27 -4.82 -5.19
N ILE A 79 23.66 -6.08 -5.01
CA ILE A 79 24.82 -6.68 -5.68
C ILE A 79 24.30 -7.27 -6.99
N GLY A 80 24.60 -6.63 -8.13
CA GLY A 80 24.07 -7.08 -9.41
C GLY A 80 24.45 -6.19 -10.59
N HIS A 81 24.01 -6.59 -11.79
CA HIS A 81 24.26 -5.80 -12.99
C HIS A 81 23.55 -4.43 -12.91
N PRO A 82 24.10 -3.37 -13.54
CA PRO A 82 23.51 -2.03 -13.50
C PRO A 82 22.02 -1.97 -13.87
N ASP A 83 21.57 -2.85 -14.77
CA ASP A 83 20.16 -2.95 -15.18
C ASP A 83 19.26 -3.54 -14.09
N GLU A 84 19.73 -4.54 -13.33
CA GLU A 84 18.98 -5.12 -12.21
C GLU A 84 18.82 -4.09 -11.08
N VAL A 85 19.89 -3.36 -10.76
CA VAL A 85 19.85 -2.25 -9.80
C VAL A 85 18.83 -1.21 -10.23
N ARG A 86 18.77 -0.88 -11.54
CA ARG A 86 17.79 0.06 -12.09
C ARG A 86 16.35 -0.42 -11.90
N HIS A 87 16.06 -1.69 -12.21
CA HIS A 87 14.71 -2.24 -12.10
C HIS A 87 14.23 -2.32 -10.65
N VAL A 88 15.11 -2.71 -9.73
CA VAL A 88 14.82 -2.73 -8.28
C VAL A 88 14.58 -1.31 -7.76
N CYS A 89 15.40 -0.34 -8.16
CA CYS A 89 15.18 1.07 -7.79
C CYS A 89 13.83 1.57 -8.32
N TYR A 90 13.46 1.22 -9.55
CA TYR A 90 12.17 1.59 -10.12
C TYR A 90 11.00 1.00 -9.32
N LEU A 91 10.99 -0.31 -9.04
CA LEU A 91 9.92 -0.96 -8.27
C LEU A 91 9.79 -0.36 -6.87
N LYS A 92 10.91 -0.14 -6.18
CA LYS A 92 10.96 0.54 -4.89
C LYS A 92 10.36 1.94 -4.98
N ASP A 93 10.81 2.74 -5.95
CA ASP A 93 10.42 4.15 -6.05
C ASP A 93 8.96 4.30 -6.45
N VAL A 94 8.39 3.38 -7.24
CA VAL A 94 6.95 3.36 -7.52
C VAL A 94 6.18 3.03 -6.25
N PHE A 95 6.55 1.98 -5.51
CA PHE A 95 5.87 1.61 -4.28
C PHE A 95 5.97 2.71 -3.20
N ALA A 96 7.13 3.39 -3.13
CA ALA A 96 7.35 4.51 -2.21
C ALA A 96 6.59 5.76 -2.64
N GLY A 97 6.47 6.00 -3.96
CA GLY A 97 5.63 7.05 -4.53
C GLY A 97 4.14 6.83 -4.23
N MET A 98 3.66 5.59 -4.28
CA MET A 98 2.28 5.25 -3.89
C MET A 98 2.03 5.58 -2.42
N ALA A 99 2.93 5.20 -1.51
CA ALA A 99 2.82 5.58 -0.08
C ALA A 99 2.83 7.11 0.10
N LEU A 100 3.69 7.82 -0.64
CA LEU A 100 3.81 9.27 -0.61
C LEU A 100 2.52 9.99 -1.01
N ILE A 101 1.82 9.48 -2.05
CA ILE A 101 0.57 10.07 -2.55
C ILE A 101 -0.64 9.64 -1.70
N TYR A 102 -0.62 8.43 -1.14
CA TYR A 102 -1.73 7.92 -0.36
C TYR A 102 -2.00 8.74 0.92
N GLY A 103 -0.95 9.25 1.57
CA GLY A 103 -1.10 10.16 2.72
C GLY A 103 -1.98 11.39 2.42
N PRO A 104 -1.66 12.20 1.38
CA PRO A 104 -2.51 13.28 0.90
C PRO A 104 -3.93 12.86 0.51
N VAL A 105 -4.11 11.70 -0.15
CA VAL A 105 -5.44 11.20 -0.51
C VAL A 105 -6.28 10.93 0.74
N GLN A 106 -5.72 10.27 1.75
CA GLN A 106 -6.37 10.09 3.06
C GLN A 106 -6.63 11.42 3.77
N TRP A 107 -5.74 12.40 3.60
CA TRP A 107 -5.93 13.74 4.16
C TRP A 107 -7.13 14.45 3.54
N LEU A 108 -7.27 14.38 2.22
CA LEU A 108 -8.43 14.91 1.50
C LEU A 108 -9.72 14.20 1.88
N ARG A 109 -9.65 12.88 2.09
CA ARG A 109 -10.76 12.08 2.58
C ARG A 109 -11.28 12.60 3.93
N ILE A 110 -10.39 12.81 4.89
CA ILE A 110 -10.75 13.30 6.23
C ILE A 110 -11.23 14.75 6.19
N GLY A 111 -10.53 15.60 5.44
CA GLY A 111 -10.76 17.04 5.45
C GLY A 111 -11.99 17.47 4.65
N LEU A 112 -12.28 16.81 3.53
CA LEU A 112 -13.38 17.21 2.64
C LEU A 112 -14.67 16.44 2.91
N GLN A 113 -14.60 15.20 3.42
CA GLN A 113 -15.79 14.36 3.65
C GLN A 113 -16.74 14.37 2.43
N THR A 114 -16.19 14.18 1.22
CA THR A 114 -16.98 14.11 -0.02
C THR A 114 -16.97 12.71 -0.57
N HIS A 115 -17.98 12.37 -1.38
CA HIS A 115 -18.05 11.09 -2.08
C HIS A 115 -16.82 10.85 -2.98
N PRO A 116 -16.37 11.78 -3.85
CA PRO A 116 -15.16 11.60 -4.66
C PRO A 116 -13.90 11.28 -3.86
N THR A 117 -13.69 11.94 -2.72
CA THR A 117 -12.50 11.68 -1.89
C THR A 117 -12.57 10.33 -1.18
N ALA A 118 -13.78 9.83 -0.89
CA ALA A 118 -14.01 8.47 -0.39
C ALA A 118 -13.64 7.40 -1.42
N VAL A 119 -14.11 7.60 -2.64
CA VAL A 119 -13.85 6.70 -3.77
C VAL A 119 -12.36 6.67 -4.08
N LEU A 120 -11.70 7.83 -4.11
CA LEU A 120 -10.25 7.90 -4.34
C LEU A 120 -9.45 7.14 -3.27
N ASP A 121 -9.79 7.31 -1.98
CA ASP A 121 -9.13 6.58 -0.88
C ASP A 121 -9.22 5.05 -1.06
N GLN A 122 -10.42 4.54 -1.33
CA GLN A 122 -10.62 3.11 -1.60
C GLN A 122 -9.86 2.66 -2.85
N TRP A 123 -10.00 3.39 -3.96
CA TRP A 123 -9.47 2.94 -5.24
C TRP A 123 -7.94 2.92 -5.27
N PHE A 124 -7.27 3.90 -4.66
CA PHE A 124 -5.81 3.93 -4.52
C PHE A 124 -5.26 2.80 -3.66
N THR A 125 -6.05 2.26 -2.73
CA THR A 125 -5.64 1.15 -1.87
C THR A 125 -5.36 -0.12 -2.68
N LEU A 126 -6.06 -0.36 -3.78
CA LEU A 126 -5.91 -1.59 -4.57
C LEU A 126 -4.53 -1.73 -5.24
N PRO A 127 -4.04 -0.76 -6.04
CA PRO A 127 -2.73 -0.87 -6.69
C PRO A 127 -1.59 -0.91 -5.67
N ILE A 128 -1.76 -0.28 -4.50
CA ILE A 128 -0.83 -0.40 -3.36
C ILE A 128 -0.61 -1.87 -2.98
N PHE A 129 -1.67 -2.67 -2.84
CA PHE A 129 -1.54 -4.09 -2.53
C PHE A 129 -1.05 -4.92 -3.71
N ALA A 130 -1.32 -4.49 -4.94
CA ALA A 130 -0.87 -5.19 -6.16
C ALA A 130 0.64 -5.04 -6.41
N TRP A 131 1.26 -3.94 -5.98
CA TRP A 131 2.68 -3.69 -6.26
C TRP A 131 3.66 -4.69 -5.63
N PRO A 132 3.45 -5.12 -4.37
CA PRO A 132 4.20 -6.24 -3.80
C PRO A 132 4.12 -7.53 -4.62
N VAL A 133 2.97 -7.84 -5.24
CA VAL A 133 2.81 -8.99 -6.16
C VAL A 133 3.67 -8.79 -7.40
N ALA A 134 3.58 -7.61 -8.01
CA ALA A 134 4.36 -7.25 -9.19
C ALA A 134 5.88 -7.39 -8.92
N TRP A 135 6.32 -6.96 -7.74
CA TRP A 135 7.72 -7.08 -7.31
C TRP A 135 8.11 -8.53 -7.00
N CYS A 136 7.24 -9.33 -6.37
CA CYS A 136 7.48 -10.76 -6.19
C CYS A 136 7.65 -11.49 -7.53
N LEU A 137 6.80 -11.21 -8.51
CA LEU A 137 6.90 -11.81 -9.85
C LEU A 137 8.17 -11.37 -10.59
N TYR A 138 8.62 -10.14 -10.39
CA TYR A 138 9.94 -9.69 -10.86
C TYR A 138 11.08 -10.52 -10.26
N LEU A 139 11.02 -10.85 -8.96
CA LEU A 139 12.04 -11.68 -8.31
C LEU A 139 12.06 -13.11 -8.89
N GLU A 140 10.91 -13.66 -9.28
CA GLU A 140 10.82 -15.02 -9.83
C GLU A 140 11.17 -15.11 -11.32
N ARG A 141 10.71 -14.13 -12.12
CA ARG A 141 10.73 -14.20 -13.60
C ARG A 141 11.67 -13.19 -14.25
N GLY A 142 12.18 -12.23 -13.48
CA GLY A 142 12.93 -11.10 -13.99
C GLY A 142 12.05 -9.96 -14.52
N TRP A 143 12.65 -9.07 -15.31
CA TRP A 143 12.01 -7.84 -15.76
C TRP A 143 11.02 -8.07 -16.91
N GLU A 144 9.72 -8.04 -16.59
CA GLU A 144 8.62 -8.13 -17.55
C GLU A 144 7.67 -6.92 -17.43
N PRO A 145 7.94 -5.77 -18.08
CA PRO A 145 7.16 -4.55 -17.88
C PRO A 145 5.70 -4.68 -18.33
N ARG A 146 5.41 -5.54 -19.32
CA ARG A 146 4.04 -5.84 -19.75
C ARG A 146 3.24 -6.53 -18.66
N LEU A 147 3.86 -7.44 -17.91
CA LEU A 147 3.24 -8.13 -16.78
C LEU A 147 2.97 -7.15 -15.63
N LEU A 148 3.93 -6.28 -15.31
CA LEU A 148 3.76 -5.24 -14.29
C LEU A 148 2.56 -4.33 -14.64
N LEU A 149 2.49 -3.86 -15.88
CA LEU A 149 1.37 -3.04 -16.36
C LEU A 149 0.04 -3.81 -16.31
N ALA A 150 0.03 -5.09 -16.70
CA ALA A 150 -1.19 -5.91 -16.64
C ALA A 150 -1.70 -6.07 -15.19
N ILE A 151 -0.79 -6.24 -14.23
CA ILE A 151 -1.14 -6.32 -12.80
C ILE A 151 -1.72 -5.00 -12.31
N GLU A 152 -1.12 -3.88 -12.69
CA GLU A 152 -1.63 -2.55 -12.35
C GLU A 152 -3.03 -2.32 -12.91
N CYS A 153 -3.20 -2.55 -14.22
CA CYS A 153 -4.49 -2.40 -14.87
C CYS A 153 -5.53 -3.31 -14.23
N LEU A 154 -5.21 -4.59 -13.99
CA LEU A 154 -6.12 -5.51 -13.33
C LEU A 154 -6.51 -5.03 -11.94
N SER A 155 -5.56 -4.49 -11.18
CA SER A 155 -5.82 -3.91 -9.86
C SER A 155 -6.77 -2.72 -9.95
N LEU A 156 -6.53 -1.78 -10.87
CA LEU A 156 -7.41 -0.63 -11.10
C LEU A 156 -8.81 -1.06 -11.54
N PHE A 157 -8.91 -2.00 -12.48
CA PHE A 157 -10.18 -2.52 -12.98
C PHE A 157 -10.96 -3.29 -11.92
N SER A 158 -10.28 -3.93 -10.96
CA SER A 158 -10.96 -4.68 -9.90
C SER A 158 -11.85 -3.81 -9.01
N TYR A 159 -11.62 -2.50 -8.96
CA TYR A 159 -12.52 -1.56 -8.28
C TYR A 159 -13.91 -1.48 -8.93
N GLY A 160 -14.04 -1.90 -10.20
CA GLY A 160 -15.34 -2.06 -10.85
C GLY A 160 -16.30 -2.99 -10.10
N LEU A 161 -15.81 -3.89 -9.24
CA LEU A 161 -16.67 -4.68 -8.35
C LEU A 161 -17.50 -3.80 -7.41
N ALA A 162 -16.99 -2.63 -6.99
CA ALA A 162 -17.70 -1.69 -6.13
C ALA A 162 -18.90 -1.01 -6.84
N LEU A 163 -18.92 -1.00 -8.18
CA LEU A 163 -20.10 -0.60 -8.96
C LEU A 163 -21.18 -1.68 -8.99
N LEU A 164 -20.78 -2.95 -8.86
CA LEU A 164 -21.68 -4.10 -8.98
C LEU A 164 -22.29 -4.52 -7.65
N HIS A 165 -21.60 -4.26 -6.54
CA HIS A 165 -22.03 -4.70 -5.22
C HIS A 165 -21.54 -3.76 -4.10
N PRO A 166 -22.34 -3.49 -3.05
CA PRO A 166 -21.94 -2.63 -1.92
C PRO A 166 -20.69 -3.09 -1.16
N ARG A 167 -20.39 -4.40 -1.23
CA ARG A 167 -19.16 -5.01 -0.66
C ARG A 167 -18.06 -5.26 -1.69
N GLY A 168 -18.18 -4.68 -2.88
CA GLY A 168 -17.30 -4.98 -4.01
C GLY A 168 -15.85 -4.58 -3.74
N PHE A 169 -15.65 -3.45 -3.05
CA PHE A 169 -14.33 -3.00 -2.63
C PHE A 169 -13.68 -4.00 -1.64
N GLU A 170 -14.42 -4.46 -0.63
CA GLU A 170 -13.92 -5.40 0.37
C GLU A 170 -13.54 -6.74 -0.26
N VAL A 171 -14.33 -7.22 -1.23
CA VAL A 171 -14.01 -8.44 -1.99
C VAL A 171 -12.74 -8.23 -2.82
N ALA A 172 -12.63 -7.11 -3.54
CA ALA A 172 -11.44 -6.79 -4.33
C ALA A 172 -10.19 -6.71 -3.44
N LEU A 173 -10.27 -5.99 -2.32
CA LEU A 173 -9.19 -5.83 -1.36
C LEU A 173 -8.79 -7.17 -0.73
N GLY A 174 -9.75 -7.99 -0.32
CA GLY A 174 -9.50 -9.31 0.24
C GLY A 174 -8.78 -10.23 -0.75
N ALA A 175 -9.17 -10.20 -2.03
CA ALA A 175 -8.48 -10.94 -3.09
C ALA A 175 -7.04 -10.44 -3.28
N HIS A 176 -6.81 -9.12 -3.28
CA HIS A 176 -5.46 -8.55 -3.34
C HIS A 176 -4.59 -9.02 -2.17
N ILE A 177 -5.09 -8.92 -0.94
CA ILE A 177 -4.37 -9.39 0.25
C ILE A 177 -4.00 -10.87 0.11
N ALA A 178 -4.96 -11.72 -0.29
CA ALA A 178 -4.72 -13.16 -0.43
C ALA A 178 -3.64 -13.46 -1.50
N VAL A 179 -3.69 -12.80 -2.65
CA VAL A 179 -2.70 -12.96 -3.72
C VAL A 179 -1.33 -12.45 -3.25
N THR A 180 -1.27 -11.29 -2.59
CA THR A 180 -0.02 -10.72 -2.06
C THR A 180 0.65 -11.64 -1.05
N VAL A 181 -0.10 -12.15 -0.08
CA VAL A 181 0.42 -13.10 0.91
C VAL A 181 0.85 -14.41 0.24
N GLY A 182 0.05 -14.94 -0.69
CA GLY A 182 0.38 -16.16 -1.42
C GLY A 182 1.67 -16.05 -2.23
N GLN A 183 1.86 -14.93 -2.94
CA GLN A 183 3.07 -14.66 -3.73
C GLN A 183 4.28 -14.41 -2.85
N ALA A 184 4.14 -13.65 -1.76
CA ALA A 184 5.23 -13.43 -0.81
C ALA A 184 5.68 -14.74 -0.14
N LEU A 185 4.74 -15.62 0.23
CA LEU A 185 5.06 -16.96 0.75
C LEU A 185 5.79 -17.81 -0.29
N ARG A 186 5.38 -17.75 -1.56
CA ARG A 186 6.03 -18.48 -2.65
C ARG A 186 7.48 -18.03 -2.84
N VAL A 187 7.71 -16.72 -2.96
CA VAL A 187 9.07 -16.14 -3.06
C VAL A 187 9.91 -16.50 -1.84
N HIS A 188 9.35 -16.40 -0.62
CA HIS A 188 10.05 -16.76 0.60
C HIS A 188 10.41 -18.26 0.65
N ARG A 189 9.54 -19.15 0.18
CA ARG A 189 9.87 -20.59 0.12
C ARG A 189 11.01 -20.90 -0.83
N CYS A 190 11.10 -20.18 -1.95
CA CYS A 190 12.14 -20.42 -2.95
C CYS A 190 13.48 -19.77 -2.59
N TYR A 191 13.45 -18.58 -1.99
CA TYR A 191 14.62 -17.72 -1.86
C TYR A 191 14.88 -17.19 -0.44
N GLY A 192 14.04 -17.57 0.52
CA GLY A 192 13.97 -16.94 1.83
C GLY A 192 15.15 -17.22 2.75
N SER A 193 15.40 -16.24 3.61
CA SER A 193 16.25 -16.32 4.79
C SER A 193 15.44 -16.12 6.08
N ASN A 194 16.02 -16.41 7.24
CA ASN A 194 15.40 -16.11 8.54
C ASN A 194 14.98 -14.63 8.65
N CYS A 195 15.82 -13.70 8.16
CA CYS A 195 15.51 -12.27 8.16
C CYS A 195 14.26 -11.97 7.31
N SER A 196 14.20 -12.49 6.08
CA SER A 196 13.03 -12.31 5.21
C SER A 196 11.76 -12.95 5.82
N GLY A 197 11.90 -14.07 6.54
CA GLY A 197 10.79 -14.72 7.23
C GLY A 197 10.21 -13.86 8.35
N VAL A 198 11.07 -13.21 9.14
CA VAL A 198 10.65 -12.24 10.16
C VAL A 198 9.88 -11.08 9.52
N TYR A 199 10.39 -10.50 8.43
CA TYR A 199 9.68 -9.41 7.74
C TYR A 199 8.34 -9.86 7.16
N LEU A 200 8.25 -11.08 6.62
CA LEU A 200 7.01 -11.64 6.13
C LEU A 200 5.97 -11.80 7.24
N VAL A 201 6.36 -12.40 8.38
CA VAL A 201 5.48 -12.57 9.53
C VAL A 201 5.00 -11.22 10.06
N LEU A 202 5.91 -10.26 10.24
CA LEU A 202 5.57 -8.92 10.71
C LEU A 202 4.65 -8.18 9.72
N GLY A 203 4.88 -8.35 8.41
CA GLY A 203 4.01 -7.80 7.37
C GLY A 203 2.60 -8.40 7.40
N VAL A 204 2.49 -9.73 7.52
CA VAL A 204 1.19 -10.43 7.62
C VAL A 204 0.46 -10.05 8.90
N LEU A 205 1.14 -10.03 10.05
CA LEU A 205 0.54 -9.60 11.32
C LEU A 205 0.06 -8.15 11.25
N SER A 206 0.83 -7.28 10.59
CA SER A 206 0.42 -5.88 10.37
C SER A 206 -0.80 -5.80 9.43
N CYS A 207 -0.84 -6.56 8.34
CA CYS A 207 -2.01 -6.62 7.46
C CYS A 207 -3.26 -7.14 8.19
N LEU A 208 -3.11 -8.17 9.04
CA LEU A 208 -4.21 -8.68 9.87
C LEU A 208 -4.66 -7.64 10.88
N GLY A 209 -3.73 -6.94 11.54
CA GLY A 209 -4.03 -5.83 12.44
C GLY A 209 -4.81 -4.71 11.73
N PHE A 210 -4.39 -4.33 10.53
CA PHE A 210 -5.12 -3.36 9.69
C PHE A 210 -6.56 -3.78 9.46
N VAL A 211 -6.82 -5.04 9.10
CA VAL A 211 -8.18 -5.52 8.83
C VAL A 211 -8.99 -5.63 10.12
N VAL A 212 -8.48 -6.34 11.13
CA VAL A 212 -9.22 -6.67 12.35
C VAL A 212 -9.52 -5.43 13.18
N LEU A 213 -8.53 -4.55 13.39
CA LEU A 213 -8.73 -3.34 14.21
C LEU A 213 -9.68 -2.35 13.55
N LYS A 214 -9.72 -2.31 12.20
CA LYS A 214 -10.68 -1.51 11.45
C LYS A 214 -12.09 -2.08 11.58
N LEU A 215 -12.26 -3.39 11.43
CA LEU A 215 -13.57 -4.04 11.54
C LEU A 215 -14.14 -3.95 12.97
N CYS A 216 -13.28 -4.00 13.98
CA CYS A 216 -13.66 -3.96 15.38
C CYS A 216 -13.62 -2.54 15.98
N ASP A 217 -13.45 -1.47 15.19
CA ASP A 217 -13.16 -0.11 15.71
C ASP A 217 -14.15 0.31 16.81
N HIS A 218 -15.44 0.30 16.51
CA HIS A 218 -16.48 0.67 17.49
C HIS A 218 -16.57 -0.27 18.70
N GLN A 219 -16.28 -1.57 18.52
CA GLN A 219 -16.29 -2.53 19.63
C GLN A 219 -15.09 -2.31 20.57
N LEU A 220 -13.96 -1.86 20.03
CA LEU A 220 -12.74 -1.65 20.80
C LEU A 220 -12.82 -0.41 21.69
N VAL A 221 -13.60 0.61 21.32
CA VAL A 221 -13.79 1.85 22.11
C VAL A 221 -14.25 1.59 23.56
N GLN A 222 -14.83 0.43 23.85
CA GLN A 222 -15.19 0.03 25.21
C GLN A 222 -13.97 -0.10 26.16
N TRP A 223 -12.74 -0.22 25.63
CA TRP A 223 -11.50 -0.32 26.44
C TRP A 223 -10.74 1.01 26.43
N HIS A 224 -10.16 1.39 27.58
CA HIS A 224 -9.55 2.71 27.78
C HIS A 224 -8.47 3.08 26.75
N LEU A 225 -7.68 2.11 26.27
CA LEU A 225 -6.66 2.34 25.23
C LEU A 225 -7.28 2.89 23.93
N PHE A 226 -8.46 2.38 23.58
CA PHE A 226 -9.15 2.68 22.32
C PHE A 226 -10.13 3.86 22.41
N GLN A 227 -10.33 4.43 23.60
CA GLN A 227 -11.11 5.66 23.76
C GLN A 227 -10.38 6.90 23.24
N ARG A 228 -9.03 6.87 23.25
CA ARG A 228 -8.19 7.97 22.74
C ARG A 228 -7.47 7.60 21.46
N LEU A 229 -6.91 6.39 21.39
CA LEU A 229 -6.21 5.86 20.22
C LEU A 229 -7.06 4.74 19.64
N THR A 230 -7.97 5.10 18.74
CA THR A 230 -9.05 4.23 18.29
C THR A 230 -8.57 2.99 17.53
N GLY A 231 -9.45 2.00 17.36
CA GLY A 231 -9.16 0.84 16.52
C GLY A 231 -8.79 1.28 15.10
N HIS A 232 -9.45 2.30 14.56
CA HIS A 232 -9.12 2.92 13.29
C HIS A 232 -7.69 3.50 13.30
N PHE A 233 -7.30 4.24 14.33
CA PHE A 233 -5.92 4.74 14.47
C PHE A 233 -4.90 3.59 14.45
N TRP A 234 -5.06 2.58 15.29
CA TRP A 234 -4.14 1.45 15.35
C TRP A 234 -4.15 0.61 14.08
N SER A 235 -5.30 0.47 13.42
CA SER A 235 -5.40 -0.18 12.10
C SER A 235 -4.53 0.53 11.06
N LYS A 236 -4.48 1.87 11.11
CA LYS A 236 -3.67 2.68 10.20
C LYS A 236 -2.18 2.67 10.58
N VAL A 237 -1.83 2.56 11.87
CA VAL A 237 -0.45 2.24 12.29
C VAL A 237 -0.02 0.90 11.69
N CYS A 238 -0.86 -0.12 11.78
CA CYS A 238 -0.61 -1.42 11.16
C CYS A 238 -0.50 -1.32 9.63
N ASP A 239 -1.28 -0.44 8.99
CA ASP A 239 -1.21 -0.18 7.55
C ASP A 239 0.14 0.48 7.14
N VAL A 240 0.65 1.43 7.92
CA VAL A 240 2.02 1.98 7.73
C VAL A 240 3.09 0.90 7.95
N LEU A 241 2.93 0.06 8.98
CA LEU A 241 3.88 -1.01 9.28
C LEU A 241 3.90 -2.10 8.20
N GLN A 242 2.75 -2.51 7.64
CA GLN A 242 2.74 -3.50 6.55
C GLN A 242 3.48 -2.97 5.33
N PHE A 243 3.36 -1.68 4.99
CA PHE A 243 4.17 -1.07 3.92
C PHE A 243 5.65 -1.20 4.23
N HIS A 244 6.05 -0.80 5.45
CA HIS A 244 7.45 -0.83 5.87
C HIS A 244 8.04 -2.25 5.81
N PHE A 245 7.30 -3.24 6.34
CA PHE A 245 7.73 -4.63 6.29
C PHE A 245 7.71 -5.23 4.89
N ALA A 246 6.79 -4.82 4.01
CA ALA A 246 6.81 -5.19 2.60
C ALA A 246 8.09 -4.67 1.91
N PHE A 247 8.49 -3.42 2.16
CA PHE A 247 9.77 -2.92 1.67
C PHE A 247 10.95 -3.72 2.21
N LEU A 248 11.01 -3.97 3.52
CA LEU A 248 12.09 -4.74 4.13
C LEU A 248 12.17 -6.15 3.55
N PHE A 249 11.02 -6.82 3.39
CA PHE A 249 10.92 -8.12 2.75
C PHE A 249 11.48 -8.08 1.32
N LEU A 250 10.92 -7.23 0.46
CA LEU A 250 11.27 -7.17 -0.97
C LEU A 250 12.71 -6.71 -1.20
N THR A 251 13.21 -5.77 -0.42
CA THR A 251 14.60 -5.30 -0.55
C THR A 251 15.61 -6.29 0.00
N ASN A 252 15.26 -7.13 0.99
CA ASN A 252 16.16 -8.16 1.53
C ASN A 252 16.55 -9.20 0.46
N PHE A 253 15.62 -9.61 -0.41
CA PHE A 253 15.94 -10.53 -1.51
C PHE A 253 16.91 -9.92 -2.54
N ASN A 254 16.85 -8.60 -2.74
CA ASN A 254 17.74 -7.90 -3.66
C ASN A 254 19.16 -7.71 -3.12
N THR A 255 19.38 -7.91 -1.82
CA THR A 255 20.71 -7.84 -1.19
C THR A 255 21.35 -9.23 -1.04
N CYS A 256 20.55 -10.30 -0.91
CA CYS A 256 21.03 -11.61 -0.48
C CYS A 256 21.21 -12.69 -1.58
N GLN A 257 20.88 -12.46 -2.86
CA GLN A 257 21.07 -13.51 -3.88
C GLN A 257 21.73 -13.03 -5.18
N ARG A 258 22.95 -13.51 -5.42
CA ARG A 258 23.22 -14.69 -6.28
C ARG A 258 24.56 -15.32 -5.89
N LEU A 259 24.58 -16.24 -4.93
CA LEU A 259 25.54 -17.34 -5.01
C LEU A 259 24.89 -18.39 -5.90
N PRO A 260 25.52 -18.77 -7.02
CA PRO A 260 25.01 -19.90 -7.81
C PRO A 260 25.01 -21.15 -6.92
N PRO A 261 24.05 -22.07 -7.10
CA PRO A 261 24.15 -23.37 -6.46
C PRO A 261 25.51 -23.96 -6.83
N GLU A 262 26.29 -24.32 -5.81
CA GLU A 262 27.57 -25.00 -5.97
C GLU A 262 27.43 -26.14 -6.98
N GLY A 263 28.41 -26.19 -7.89
CA GLY A 263 28.36 -27.00 -9.09
C GLY A 263 27.98 -28.46 -8.82
N LYS A 264 27.01 -28.94 -9.59
CA LYS A 264 27.14 -30.30 -10.12
C LYS A 264 28.28 -30.26 -11.13
N MET A 265 29.51 -30.51 -10.67
CA MET A 265 30.56 -31.02 -11.54
C MET A 265 30.06 -32.37 -12.07
N GLN A 266 29.71 -32.40 -13.35
CA GLN A 266 29.76 -33.62 -14.16
C GLN A 266 31.04 -33.57 -14.98
#